data_AF-A0A7S0Y612-F1
#
_entry.id   AF-A0A7S0Y612-F1
#
_cell.length_a   1.000
_cell.length_b   1.000
_cell.length_c   1.000
_cell.angle_alpha   90.00
_cell.angle_beta   90.00
_cell.angle_gamma   90.00
#
_symmetry.space_group_name_H-M   'P 1'
#
loop_
_entity.id
_entity.type
_entity.pdbx_description
1 polymer ?
#
loop_
_entity_poly.entity_id
_entity_poly.type
_entity_poly.pdbx_seq_one_letter_code
_entity_poly.pdbx_strand_id
1 'polypeptide(L)'
;GEALAVRGGTPMSPECALVLRLLRSLHLISRDWYHLFPPCGGLPRPPLVPGGEFVSVKVASKLMRQLQDPLMLSTGSLPTWCSDLVQGCNFLFPIECREFYTSCTAFGISRALHSMQQRVQGSSPSDRPTEVRIGRIQRQKIRVSRGRLLASAMRALELYAGHRSMLEVEYYGEAGTGLGPTLEFFTLVSQELQAQRLGLWRDSGAR
;
A
#
# COMPACT_ATOMS: atom_id res chain seq x y z
N GLY A 1 3.61 -2.58 18.80
CA GLY A 1 3.06 -3.73 19.53
C GLY A 1 1.79 -4.17 18.85
N GLU A 2 1.86 -5.29 18.15
CA GLU A 2 0.92 -6.42 18.09
C GLU A 2 1.22 -7.16 16.78
N ALA A 3 2.15 -8.10 16.89
CA ALA A 3 2.31 -9.17 15.93
C ALA A 3 1.12 -10.14 16.15
N LEU A 4 -0.06 -9.78 15.64
CA LEU A 4 -1.16 -10.72 15.44
C LEU A 4 -0.83 -11.56 14.21
N ALA A 5 0.21 -12.40 14.34
CA ALA A 5 0.51 -13.47 13.42
C ALA A 5 0.01 -14.75 14.07
N VAL A 6 -1.31 -14.97 14.02
CA VAL A 6 -1.84 -16.34 14.08
C VAL A 6 -1.36 -17.01 12.79
N ARG A 7 -0.14 -17.55 12.82
CA ARG A 7 0.44 -18.37 11.75
C ARG A 7 -0.24 -19.74 11.76
N GLY A 8 -1.52 -19.77 11.43
CA GLY A 8 -2.37 -20.96 11.41
C GLY A 8 -2.82 -21.36 10.00
N GLY A 9 -2.14 -20.89 8.95
CA GLY A 9 -2.42 -21.33 7.59
C GLY A 9 -1.57 -22.55 7.23
N THR A 10 -2.20 -23.57 6.63
CA THR A 10 -1.45 -24.68 6.03
C THR A 10 -0.46 -24.12 5.01
N PRO A 11 0.83 -24.51 5.07
CA PRO A 11 1.79 -24.05 4.09
C PRO A 11 1.37 -24.50 2.70
N MET A 12 1.66 -23.67 1.70
CA MET A 12 1.42 -24.01 0.31
C MET A 12 2.13 -25.32 -0.05
N SER A 13 1.49 -26.15 -0.89
CA SER A 13 2.07 -27.42 -1.30
C SER A 13 3.45 -27.20 -1.98
N PRO A 14 4.41 -28.13 -1.80
CA PRO A 14 5.75 -27.98 -2.34
C PRO A 14 5.75 -27.86 -3.86
N GLU A 15 4.83 -28.55 -4.54
CA GLU A 15 4.64 -28.47 -6.00
C GLU A 15 4.24 -27.07 -6.45
N CYS A 16 3.24 -26.47 -5.78
CA CYS A 16 2.82 -25.10 -6.06
C CYS A 16 3.97 -24.10 -5.83
N ALA A 17 4.76 -24.30 -4.77
CA ALA A 17 5.93 -23.46 -4.50
C ALA A 17 6.99 -23.54 -5.62
N LEU A 18 7.24 -24.73 -6.18
CA LEU A 18 8.15 -24.90 -7.32
C LEU A 18 7.65 -24.16 -8.57
N VAL A 19 6.36 -24.32 -8.90
CA VAL A 19 5.75 -23.64 -10.05
C VAL A 19 5.87 -22.12 -9.92
N LEU A 20 5.59 -21.58 -8.73
CA LEU A 20 5.67 -20.14 -8.49
C LEU A 20 7.12 -19.60 -8.52
N ARG A 21 8.09 -20.38 -8.03
CA ARG A 21 9.51 -20.05 -8.14
C ARG A 21 9.98 -20.02 -9.59
N LEU A 22 9.55 -21.01 -10.40
CA LEU A 22 9.84 -21.04 -11.82
C LEU A 22 9.23 -19.82 -12.52
N LEU A 23 7.96 -19.53 -12.24
CA LEU A 23 7.25 -18.40 -12.83
C LEU A 23 7.89 -17.06 -12.45
N ARG A 24 8.32 -16.90 -11.20
CA ARG A 24 9.10 -15.73 -10.75
C ARG A 24 10.41 -15.60 -11.52
N SER A 25 11.12 -16.71 -11.72
CA SER A 25 12.38 -16.71 -12.48
C SER A 25 12.13 -16.33 -13.94
N LEU A 26 11.09 -16.88 -14.56
CA LEU A 26 10.67 -16.54 -15.92
C LEU A 26 10.30 -15.05 -16.04
N HIS A 27 9.57 -14.52 -15.06
CA HIS A 27 9.21 -13.10 -15.04
C HIS A 27 10.44 -12.18 -14.93
N LEU A 28 11.39 -12.52 -14.04
CA LEU A 28 12.64 -11.77 -13.90
C LEU A 28 13.48 -11.84 -15.18
N ILE A 29 13.62 -13.01 -15.78
CA ILE A 29 14.31 -13.17 -17.06
C ILE A 29 13.60 -12.35 -18.14
N SER A 30 12.27 -12.46 -18.27
CA SER A 30 11.50 -11.70 -19.26
C SER A 30 11.72 -10.20 -19.16
N ARG A 31 11.79 -9.67 -17.92
CA ARG A 31 12.02 -8.25 -17.65
C ARG A 31 13.46 -7.83 -17.92
N ASP A 32 14.42 -8.62 -17.45
CA ASP A 32 15.82 -8.24 -17.31
C ASP A 32 16.76 -8.96 -18.31
N TRP A 33 16.20 -9.60 -19.35
CA TRP A 33 16.95 -10.40 -20.34
C TRP A 33 18.05 -9.62 -21.07
N TYR A 34 17.91 -8.30 -21.18
CA TYR A 34 18.90 -7.43 -21.81
C TYR A 34 20.24 -7.41 -21.05
N HIS A 35 20.26 -7.79 -19.77
CA HIS A 35 21.52 -7.98 -19.03
C HIS A 35 22.27 -9.25 -19.44
N LEU A 36 21.54 -10.30 -19.86
CA LEU A 36 22.13 -11.56 -20.34
C LEU A 36 22.62 -11.43 -21.79
N PHE A 37 21.95 -10.59 -22.58
CA PHE A 37 22.29 -10.32 -23.97
C PHE A 37 22.40 -8.80 -24.19
N PRO A 38 23.53 -8.18 -23.78
CA PRO A 38 23.76 -6.75 -23.93
C PRO A 38 23.68 -6.35 -25.41
N PRO A 39 22.86 -5.34 -25.77
CA PRO A 39 22.74 -4.92 -27.16
C PRO A 39 23.99 -4.18 -27.63
N CYS A 40 24.41 -4.44 -28.87
CA CYS A 40 25.19 -3.48 -29.65
C CYS A 40 24.23 -2.38 -30.12
N GLY A 41 24.21 -1.22 -29.43
CA GLY A 41 23.48 -0.04 -29.90
C GLY A 41 22.25 0.38 -29.10
N GLY A 42 22.40 0.60 -27.78
CA GLY A 42 21.72 1.63 -26.98
C GLY A 42 20.18 1.74 -26.92
N LEU A 43 19.42 0.98 -27.70
CA LEU A 43 17.97 1.10 -27.78
C LEU A 43 17.29 0.49 -26.54
N PRO A 44 16.28 1.16 -25.96
CA PRO A 44 15.48 0.59 -24.88
C PRO A 44 14.72 -0.64 -25.41
N ARG A 45 14.90 -1.78 -24.75
CA ARG A 45 14.24 -3.04 -25.16
C ARG A 45 13.01 -3.31 -24.28
N PRO A 46 11.85 -3.62 -24.89
CA PRO A 46 10.69 -4.08 -24.14
C PRO A 46 10.99 -5.44 -23.48
N PRO A 47 10.22 -5.82 -22.45
CA PRO A 47 10.29 -7.16 -21.88
C PRO A 47 9.93 -8.21 -22.95
N LEU A 48 10.52 -9.41 -22.85
CA LEU A 48 10.24 -10.51 -23.81
C LEU A 48 8.76 -10.88 -23.84
N VAL A 49 8.13 -10.87 -22.67
CA VAL A 49 6.71 -11.11 -22.46
C VAL A 49 6.13 -9.90 -21.72
N PRO A 50 5.06 -9.26 -22.24
CA PRO A 50 4.40 -8.17 -21.54
C PRO A 50 4.00 -8.56 -20.13
N GLY A 51 4.15 -7.65 -19.16
CA GLY A 51 3.82 -7.92 -17.75
C GLY A 51 2.37 -8.36 -17.53
N GLY A 52 1.44 -7.92 -18.39
CA GLY A 52 0.03 -8.29 -18.34
C GLY A 52 -0.24 -9.78 -18.55
N GLU A 53 0.59 -10.49 -19.31
CA GLU A 53 0.44 -11.94 -19.56
C GLU A 53 0.70 -12.79 -18.31
N PHE A 54 1.48 -12.26 -17.36
CA PHE A 54 1.71 -12.94 -16.10
C PHE A 54 0.57 -12.73 -15.09
N VAL A 55 -0.38 -11.84 -15.37
CA VAL A 55 -1.47 -11.52 -14.44
C VAL A 55 -2.47 -12.66 -14.41
N SER A 56 -2.67 -13.25 -13.23
CA SER A 56 -3.64 -14.33 -13.04
C SER A 56 -4.96 -13.78 -12.51
N VAL A 57 -5.92 -13.55 -13.42
CA VAL A 57 -7.26 -13.07 -13.07
C VAL A 57 -7.94 -13.99 -12.04
N LYS A 58 -7.77 -15.32 -12.17
CA LYS A 58 -8.38 -16.30 -11.25
C LYS A 58 -7.82 -16.18 -9.83
N VAL A 59 -6.50 -16.05 -9.70
CA VAL A 59 -5.83 -15.93 -8.39
C VAL A 59 -6.13 -14.55 -7.77
N ALA A 60 -6.11 -13.49 -8.59
CA ALA A 60 -6.49 -12.15 -8.15
C ALA A 60 -7.94 -12.11 -7.63
N SER A 61 -8.89 -12.71 -8.36
CA SER A 61 -10.29 -12.81 -7.92
C SER A 61 -10.47 -13.62 -6.65
N LYS A 62 -9.69 -14.70 -6.46
CA LYS A 62 -9.68 -15.45 -5.20
C LYS A 62 -9.17 -14.59 -4.04
N LEU A 63 -8.07 -13.86 -4.22
CA LEU A 63 -7.54 -12.97 -3.20
C LEU A 63 -8.55 -11.87 -2.84
N MET A 64 -9.15 -11.25 -3.84
CA MET A 64 -10.19 -10.23 -3.64
C MET A 64 -11.37 -10.75 -2.84
N ARG A 65 -11.83 -11.97 -3.12
CA ARG A 65 -12.90 -12.61 -2.35
C ARG A 65 -12.52 -12.85 -0.90
N GLN A 66 -11.28 -13.27 -0.62
CA GLN A 66 -10.80 -13.44 0.77
C GLN A 66 -10.78 -12.12 1.55
N LEU A 67 -10.46 -11.02 0.87
CA LEU A 67 -10.43 -9.68 1.46
C LEU A 67 -11.82 -9.05 1.66
N GLN A 68 -12.89 -9.70 1.20
CA GLN A 68 -14.29 -9.24 1.42
C GLN A 68 -14.92 -9.82 2.69
N ASP A 69 -14.23 -10.72 3.40
CA ASP A 69 -14.72 -11.29 4.66
C ASP A 69 -14.30 -10.43 5.87
N PRO A 70 -15.23 -9.73 6.55
CA PRO A 70 -14.91 -8.87 7.70
C PRO A 70 -14.39 -9.65 8.91
N LEU A 71 -14.80 -10.91 9.09
CA LEU A 71 -14.35 -11.73 10.23
C LEU A 71 -12.90 -12.15 10.02
N MET A 72 -12.54 -12.55 8.80
CA MET A 72 -11.17 -12.89 8.45
C MET A 72 -10.23 -11.68 8.58
N LEU A 73 -10.68 -10.49 8.19
CA LEU A 73 -9.91 -9.26 8.36
C LEU A 73 -9.78 -8.82 9.83
N SER A 74 -10.85 -8.94 10.61
CA SER A 74 -10.84 -8.51 12.02
C SER A 74 -10.01 -9.42 12.92
N THR A 75 -9.96 -10.72 12.59
CA THR A 75 -9.15 -11.71 13.30
C THR A 75 -7.72 -11.81 12.77
N GLY A 76 -7.43 -11.21 11.60
CA GLY A 76 -6.12 -11.34 10.95
C GLY A 76 -5.82 -12.76 10.46
N SER A 77 -6.84 -13.60 10.27
CA SER A 77 -6.70 -15.03 9.95
C SER A 77 -6.63 -15.30 8.44
N LEU A 78 -6.11 -14.35 7.65
CA LEU A 78 -5.96 -14.55 6.21
C LEU A 78 -5.10 -15.80 5.92
N PRO A 79 -5.47 -16.62 4.92
CA PRO A 79 -4.65 -17.74 4.52
C PRO A 79 -3.23 -17.31 4.17
N THR A 80 -2.23 -18.10 4.59
CA THR A 80 -0.79 -17.83 4.38
C THR A 80 -0.44 -17.66 2.90
N TRP A 81 -1.12 -18.38 2.00
CA TRP A 81 -0.93 -18.21 0.56
C TRP A 81 -1.17 -16.77 0.08
N CYS A 82 -2.05 -16.00 0.74
CA CYS A 82 -2.32 -14.61 0.38
C CYS A 82 -1.04 -13.76 0.55
N SER A 83 -0.38 -13.86 1.70
CA SER A 83 0.87 -13.15 1.95
C SER A 83 2.00 -13.67 1.07
N ASP A 84 2.10 -15.00 0.92
CA ASP A 84 3.19 -15.64 0.18
C ASP A 84 3.16 -15.26 -1.30
N LEU A 85 1.97 -15.20 -1.91
CA LEU A 85 1.82 -14.79 -3.29
C LEU A 85 2.03 -13.28 -3.48
N VAL A 86 1.47 -12.44 -2.63
CA VAL A 86 1.61 -10.98 -2.79
C VAL A 86 3.07 -10.55 -2.58
N GLN A 87 3.80 -11.18 -1.65
CA GLN A 87 5.21 -10.87 -1.40
C GLN A 87 6.15 -11.57 -2.40
N GLY A 88 5.90 -12.84 -2.72
CA GLY A 88 6.79 -13.64 -3.56
C GLY A 88 6.57 -13.48 -5.06
N CYS A 89 5.32 -13.23 -5.48
CA CYS A 89 4.88 -13.22 -6.87
C CYS A 89 3.95 -12.03 -7.16
N ASN A 90 4.37 -10.82 -6.80
CA ASN A 90 3.57 -9.60 -6.94
C ASN A 90 3.12 -9.29 -8.39
N PHE A 91 3.78 -9.87 -9.39
CA PHE A 91 3.49 -9.69 -10.81
C PHE A 91 2.24 -10.46 -11.27
N LEU A 92 1.77 -11.41 -10.45
CA LEU A 92 0.52 -12.14 -10.69
C LEU A 92 -0.73 -11.28 -10.50
N PHE A 93 -0.59 -10.13 -9.84
CA PHE A 93 -1.71 -9.31 -9.40
C PHE A 93 -1.68 -7.93 -10.07
N PRO A 94 -2.84 -7.40 -10.51
CA PRO A 94 -2.97 -6.00 -10.89
C PRO A 94 -2.60 -5.05 -9.75
N ILE A 95 -2.28 -3.79 -10.06
CA ILE A 95 -1.90 -2.81 -9.04
C ILE A 95 -3.03 -2.56 -8.04
N GLU A 96 -4.26 -2.46 -8.53
CA GLU A 96 -5.48 -2.22 -7.74
C GLU A 96 -5.72 -3.36 -6.74
N CYS A 97 -5.29 -4.57 -7.11
CA CYS A 97 -5.37 -5.74 -6.25
C CYS A 97 -4.38 -5.64 -5.08
N ARG A 98 -3.14 -5.26 -5.38
CA ARG A 98 -2.08 -5.08 -4.38
C ARG A 98 -2.37 -3.92 -3.44
N GLU A 99 -2.83 -2.78 -3.96
CA GLU A 99 -3.19 -1.60 -3.17
C GLU A 99 -4.26 -1.92 -2.12
N PHE A 100 -5.25 -2.71 -2.50
CA PHE A 100 -6.31 -3.10 -1.56
C PHE A 100 -5.88 -4.16 -0.56
N TYR A 101 -5.07 -5.14 -0.98
CA TYR A 101 -4.44 -6.06 -0.05
C TYR A 101 -3.63 -5.29 1.01
N THR A 102 -2.80 -4.34 0.58
CA THR A 102 -2.03 -3.46 1.48
C THR A 102 -2.95 -2.64 2.37
N SER A 103 -4.03 -2.07 1.82
CA SER A 103 -5.00 -1.29 2.60
C SER A 103 -5.68 -2.12 3.69
N CYS A 104 -5.90 -3.42 3.44
CA CYS A 104 -6.51 -4.34 4.39
C CYS A 104 -5.52 -4.91 5.42
N THR A 105 -4.22 -4.96 5.13
CA THR A 105 -3.25 -5.67 5.97
C THR A 105 -2.24 -4.76 6.67
N ALA A 106 -1.91 -3.60 6.10
CA ALA A 106 -0.83 -2.75 6.60
C ALA A 106 -1.27 -1.71 7.65
N PHE A 107 -2.51 -1.23 7.59
CA PHE A 107 -2.95 -0.06 8.36
C PHE A 107 -3.82 -0.37 9.59
N GLY A 108 -3.96 -1.66 9.92
CA GLY A 108 -4.74 -2.14 11.07
C GLY A 108 -6.24 -2.32 10.77
N ILE A 109 -6.91 -3.05 11.66
CA ILE A 109 -8.26 -3.59 11.47
C ILE A 109 -9.29 -2.51 11.14
N SER A 110 -9.32 -1.38 11.86
CA SER A 110 -10.32 -0.32 11.61
C SER A 110 -10.23 0.26 10.21
N ARG A 111 -9.00 0.43 9.67
CA ARG A 111 -8.76 0.94 8.32
C ARG A 111 -9.01 -0.12 7.26
N ALA A 112 -8.66 -1.37 7.56
CA ALA A 112 -8.96 -2.52 6.71
C ALA A 112 -10.47 -2.66 6.47
N LEU A 113 -11.22 -2.67 7.56
CA LEU A 113 -12.68 -2.76 7.54
C LEU A 113 -13.32 -1.54 6.86
N HIS A 114 -12.82 -0.33 7.10
CA HIS A 114 -13.26 0.86 6.36
C HIS A 114 -12.98 0.75 4.85
N SER A 115 -11.79 0.30 4.46
CA SER A 115 -11.42 0.10 3.04
C SER A 115 -12.32 -0.94 2.37
N MET A 116 -12.62 -2.04 3.05
CA MET A 116 -13.56 -3.07 2.59
C MET A 116 -14.96 -2.50 2.40
N GLN A 117 -15.48 -1.77 3.39
CA GLN A 117 -16.81 -1.13 3.32
C GLN A 117 -16.92 -0.17 2.14
N GLN A 118 -15.91 0.69 1.90
CA GLN A 118 -15.93 1.64 0.78
C GLN A 118 -16.06 0.93 -0.57
N ARG A 119 -15.41 -0.23 -0.73
CA ARG A 119 -15.54 -1.03 -1.96
C ARG A 119 -16.91 -1.67 -2.13
N VAL A 120 -17.53 -2.14 -1.05
CA VAL A 120 -18.89 -2.72 -1.10
C VAL A 120 -19.91 -1.62 -1.38
N GLN A 121 -19.80 -0.47 -0.71
CA GLN A 121 -20.71 0.67 -0.86
C GLN A 121 -20.64 1.34 -2.24
N GLY A 122 -19.48 1.29 -2.91
CA GLY A 122 -19.31 1.78 -4.29
C GLY A 122 -20.14 1.01 -5.34
N SER A 123 -20.82 -0.08 -4.95
CA SER A 123 -21.57 -0.94 -5.86
C SER A 123 -23.11 -0.81 -5.79
N SER A 124 -23.68 -0.21 -4.74
CA SER A 124 -25.14 0.05 -4.63
C SER A 124 -25.48 0.93 -3.40
N PRO A 125 -26.11 2.11 -3.58
CA PRO A 125 -26.50 2.98 -2.46
C PRO A 125 -27.87 2.63 -1.84
N SER A 126 -28.60 1.65 -2.39
CA SER A 126 -30.04 1.49 -2.13
C SER A 126 -30.44 0.40 -1.12
N ASP A 127 -29.57 -0.51 -0.72
CA ASP A 127 -29.99 -1.63 0.13
C ASP A 127 -29.16 -1.69 1.41
N ARG A 128 -29.79 -1.30 2.51
CA ARG A 128 -29.21 -1.38 3.85
C ARG A 128 -29.69 -2.65 4.53
N PRO A 129 -28.79 -3.53 4.96
CA PRO A 129 -28.91 -4.16 6.25
C PRO A 129 -28.14 -3.31 7.28
N THR A 130 -28.47 -3.54 8.53
CA THR A 130 -27.90 -2.97 9.74
C THR A 130 -26.42 -3.37 9.89
N GLU A 131 -25.55 -2.85 9.01
CA GLU A 131 -24.13 -3.21 9.01
C GLU A 131 -23.40 -2.61 10.19
N VAL A 132 -22.51 -3.42 10.76
CA VAL A 132 -21.55 -3.05 11.80
C VAL A 132 -20.93 -1.70 11.45
N ARG A 133 -21.34 -0.65 12.17
CA ARG A 133 -20.66 0.66 12.14
C ARG A 133 -19.28 0.44 12.75
N ILE A 134 -18.36 -0.02 11.91
CA ILE A 134 -16.95 -0.11 12.19
C ILE A 134 -16.52 1.25 12.72
N GLY A 135 -15.92 1.25 13.93
CA GLY A 135 -15.64 2.45 14.70
C GLY A 135 -15.00 3.54 13.83
N ARG A 136 -15.56 4.75 13.91
CA ARG A 136 -15.07 5.90 13.15
C ARG A 136 -13.59 6.10 13.44
N ILE A 137 -12.76 6.19 12.40
CA ILE A 137 -11.34 6.52 12.54
C ILE A 137 -11.28 7.90 13.21
N GLN A 138 -10.70 7.94 14.41
CA GLN A 138 -10.59 9.18 15.18
C GLN A 138 -9.73 10.19 14.43
N ARG A 139 -10.18 11.43 14.38
CA ARG A 139 -9.43 12.53 13.77
C ARG A 139 -8.70 13.30 14.85
N GLN A 140 -7.44 13.60 14.58
CA GLN A 140 -6.57 14.31 15.49
C GLN A 140 -6.10 15.58 14.83
N LYS A 141 -6.56 16.71 15.38
CA LYS A 141 -6.23 18.02 14.85
C LYS A 141 -4.85 18.45 15.32
N ILE A 142 -3.98 18.82 14.39
CA ILE A 142 -2.64 19.32 14.66
C ILE A 142 -2.48 20.73 14.10
N ARG A 143 -1.76 21.58 14.83
CA ARG A 143 -1.47 22.95 14.41
C ARG A 143 -0.05 23.05 13.87
N VAL A 144 0.08 23.62 12.68
CA VAL A 144 1.34 23.74 11.96
C VAL A 144 1.61 25.21 11.61
N SER A 145 2.87 25.62 11.70
CA SER A 145 3.32 26.94 11.24
C SER A 145 3.97 26.81 9.87
N ARG A 146 3.57 27.64 8.90
CA ARG A 146 4.18 27.67 7.55
C ARG A 146 5.68 27.96 7.58
N GLY A 147 6.14 28.79 8.53
CA GLY A 147 7.55 29.14 8.64
C GLY A 147 8.46 28.01 9.14
N ARG A 148 7.92 26.91 9.65
CA ARG A 148 8.68 25.80 10.25
C ARG A 148 8.13 24.41 9.88
N LEU A 149 7.69 24.25 8.63
CA LEU A 149 7.02 23.03 8.14
C LEU A 149 7.73 21.73 8.51
N LEU A 150 9.03 21.61 8.20
CA LEU A 150 9.77 20.37 8.44
C LEU A 150 9.88 20.05 9.94
N ALA A 151 10.18 21.04 10.78
CA ALA A 151 10.25 20.86 12.24
C ALA A 151 8.88 20.52 12.83
N SER A 152 7.81 21.14 12.33
CA SER A 152 6.44 20.78 12.71
C SER A 152 6.09 19.35 12.28
N ALA A 153 6.51 18.91 11.09
CA ALA A 153 6.28 17.56 10.60
C ALA A 153 7.03 16.50 11.43
N MET A 154 8.30 16.73 11.75
CA MET A 154 9.07 15.87 12.64
C MET A 154 8.38 15.71 14.00
N ARG A 155 7.97 16.83 14.62
CA ARG A 155 7.23 16.79 15.90
C ARG A 155 5.88 16.08 15.78
N ALA A 156 5.15 16.27 14.68
CA ALA A 156 3.90 15.56 14.46
C ALA A 156 4.12 14.04 14.34
N LEU A 157 5.19 13.61 13.67
CA LEU A 157 5.55 12.19 13.58
C LEU A 157 6.01 11.64 14.94
N GLU A 158 6.84 12.35 15.70
CA GLU A 158 7.26 11.95 17.05
C GLU A 158 6.06 11.71 17.99
N LEU A 159 5.06 12.60 17.94
CA LEU A 159 3.89 12.52 18.81
C LEU A 159 2.85 11.51 18.32
N TYR A 160 2.66 11.39 17.00
CA TYR A 160 1.49 10.71 16.44
C TYR A 160 1.79 9.50 15.54
N ALA A 161 3.05 9.21 15.19
CA ALA A 161 3.35 8.06 14.32
C ALA A 161 2.94 6.71 14.93
N GLY A 162 2.91 6.59 16.26
CA GLY A 162 2.42 5.40 16.96
C GLY A 162 0.90 5.28 17.02
N HIS A 163 0.15 6.33 16.67
CA HIS A 163 -1.30 6.38 16.77
C HIS A 163 -1.96 6.02 15.43
N ARG A 164 -3.09 5.30 15.48
CA ARG A 164 -3.87 4.94 14.28
C ARG A 164 -4.89 6.01 13.86
N SER A 165 -4.89 7.18 14.52
CA SER A 165 -5.76 8.33 14.21
C SER A 165 -5.44 8.94 12.85
N MET A 166 -6.40 9.63 12.26
CA MET A 166 -6.20 10.42 11.05
C MET A 166 -5.79 11.84 11.45
N LEU A 167 -4.65 12.31 10.97
CA LEU A 167 -4.20 13.67 11.22
C LEU A 167 -4.98 14.67 10.36
N GLU A 168 -5.45 15.73 10.99
CA GLU A 168 -6.11 16.86 10.33
C GLU A 168 -5.29 18.12 10.63
N VAL A 169 -4.77 18.74 9.58
CA VAL A 169 -3.85 19.88 9.71
C VAL A 169 -4.63 21.20 9.73
N GLU A 170 -4.25 22.08 10.65
CA GLU A 170 -4.66 23.47 10.72
C GLU A 170 -3.42 24.36 10.71
N TYR A 171 -3.37 25.34 9.80
CA TYR A 171 -2.30 26.32 9.78
C TYR A 171 -2.56 27.44 10.79
N TYR A 172 -1.51 27.85 11.49
CA TYR A 172 -1.61 28.93 12.46
C TYR A 172 -2.04 30.24 11.79
N GLY A 173 -3.14 30.84 12.26
CA GLY A 173 -3.67 32.09 11.71
C GLY A 173 -4.55 31.93 10.46
N GLU A 174 -4.87 30.71 10.04
CA GLU A 174 -5.72 30.43 8.88
C GLU A 174 -7.03 29.76 9.29
N ALA A 175 -8.13 30.13 8.61
CA ALA A 175 -9.45 29.56 8.87
C ALA A 175 -9.66 28.18 8.20
N GLY A 176 -8.75 27.76 7.31
CA GLY A 176 -8.86 26.51 6.57
C GLY A 176 -8.64 25.28 7.47
N THR A 177 -9.62 24.37 7.50
CA THR A 177 -9.51 23.06 8.14
C THR A 177 -9.91 21.93 7.18
N GLY A 178 -9.55 20.69 7.51
CA GLY A 178 -9.94 19.50 6.76
C GLY A 178 -8.91 19.01 5.75
N LEU A 179 -9.39 18.38 4.66
CA LEU A 179 -8.56 17.63 3.72
C LEU A 179 -7.61 18.53 2.92
N GLY A 180 -8.07 19.70 2.46
CA GLY A 180 -7.27 20.62 1.64
C GLY A 180 -5.96 21.05 2.31
N PRO A 181 -6.01 21.70 3.49
CA PRO A 181 -4.82 22.06 4.25
C PRO A 181 -3.93 20.87 4.61
N THR A 182 -4.53 19.70 4.86
CA THR A 182 -3.79 18.45 5.14
C THR A 182 -3.01 17.95 3.92
N LEU A 183 -3.61 17.96 2.73
CA LEU A 183 -2.93 17.58 1.48
C LEU A 183 -1.84 18.60 1.12
N GLU A 184 -2.12 19.89 1.31
CA GLU A 184 -1.13 20.94 1.14
C GLU A 184 0.07 20.71 2.07
N PHE A 185 -0.16 20.41 3.34
CA PHE A 185 0.89 20.13 4.31
C PHE A 185 1.81 18.99 3.86
N PHE A 186 1.25 17.84 3.46
CA PHE A 186 2.06 16.73 2.96
C PHE A 186 2.82 17.09 1.68
N THR A 187 2.23 17.91 0.81
CA THR A 187 2.89 18.39 -0.41
C THR A 187 4.10 19.28 -0.07
N LEU A 188 3.91 20.27 0.81
CA LEU A 188 4.97 21.20 1.21
C LEU A 188 6.09 20.48 1.98
N VAL A 189 5.75 19.57 2.89
CA VAL A 189 6.73 18.76 3.61
C VAL A 189 7.53 17.86 2.65
N SER A 190 6.88 17.26 1.65
CA SER A 190 7.55 16.46 0.63
C SER A 190 8.55 17.29 -0.18
N GLN A 191 8.19 18.53 -0.54
CA GLN A 191 9.09 19.46 -1.23
C GLN A 191 10.27 19.87 -0.35
N GLU A 192 10.02 20.24 0.90
CA GLU A 192 11.07 20.59 1.87
C GLU A 192 12.03 19.42 2.12
N LEU A 193 11.52 18.19 2.22
CA LEU A 193 12.34 16.98 2.37
C LEU A 193 13.27 16.73 1.18
N GLN A 194 12.89 17.19 -0.01
CA GLN A 194 13.69 17.08 -1.24
C GLN A 194 14.71 18.21 -1.41
N ALA A 195 14.73 19.20 -0.50
CA ALA A 195 15.63 20.33 -0.63
C ALA A 195 17.10 19.91 -0.51
N GLN A 196 17.91 20.30 -1.50
CA GLN A 196 19.35 19.99 -1.56
C GLN A 196 20.12 20.40 -0.30
N ARG A 197 19.70 21.50 0.34
CA ARG A 197 20.27 21.98 1.62
C ARG A 197 20.23 20.95 2.75
N LEU A 198 19.36 19.94 2.68
CA LEU A 198 19.27 18.88 3.68
C LEU A 198 20.27 17.74 3.43
N GLY A 199 20.83 17.65 2.22
CA GLY A 199 21.79 16.59 1.87
C GLY A 199 21.23 15.16 1.98
N LEU A 200 19.90 15.00 1.95
CA LEU A 200 19.24 13.69 2.15
C LEU A 200 19.20 12.82 0.90
N TRP A 201 19.26 13.43 -0.29
CA TRP A 201 19.08 12.76 -1.58
C TRP A 201 20.32 12.93 -2.46
N ARG A 202 20.58 11.95 -3.32
CA ARG A 202 21.63 12.03 -4.33
C ARG A 202 21.12 12.78 -5.55
N ASP A 203 21.72 13.92 -5.86
CA ASP A 203 21.43 14.65 -7.08
C ASP A 203 21.88 13.83 -8.31
N SER A 204 21.01 13.75 -9.31
CA SER A 204 21.29 13.06 -10.59
C SER A 204 22.45 13.68 -11.39
N GLY A 205 22.92 14.87 -11.00
CA GLY A 205 24.06 15.58 -11.58
C GLY A 205 25.40 15.39 -10.85
N ALA A 206 25.44 14.66 -9.72
CA ALA A 206 26.69 14.33 -9.05
C ALA A 206 27.33 13.09 -9.70
N ARG A 207 28.01 13.30 -10.83
CA ARG A 207 29.03 12.41 -11.40
C ARG A 207 30.30 13.20 -11.66
#